data_AF-A0A250VQS9-F1
#
_entry.id   AF-A0A250VQS9-F1
#
_cell.length_a   1.000
_cell.length_b   1.000
_cell.length_c   1.000
_cell.angle_alpha   90.00
_cell.angle_beta   90.00
_cell.angle_gamma   90.00
#
_symmetry.space_group_name_H-M   'P 1'
#
loop_
_entity.id
_entity.type
_entity.pdbx_description
1 polymer ?
#
loop_
_entity_poly.entity_id
_entity_poly.type
_entity_poly.pdbx_seq_one_letter_code
_entity_poly.pdbx_strand_id
1 'polypeptide(L)'
;MPSTCAPSGTWSLTSRATSCPTWIEAATSTTELPSLRSFAQHLERDLDAVTAGLTLPWNSGVVEGHVNRIKMLKRQMFGRAGFELLRKRVLLA
;
A
#
# COMPACT_ATOMS: atom_id res chain seq x y z
N MET A 1 39.64 -12.93 -13.90
CA MET A 1 39.07 -11.68 -13.36
C MET A 1 37.57 -11.71 -13.62
N PRO A 2 36.70 -11.91 -12.62
CA PRO A 2 35.27 -11.73 -12.80
C PRO A 2 34.90 -10.30 -12.42
N SER A 3 34.47 -9.53 -13.41
CA SER A 3 33.81 -8.24 -13.21
C SER A 3 32.50 -8.48 -12.47
N THR A 4 32.45 -8.06 -11.20
CA THR A 4 31.21 -7.98 -10.42
C THR A 4 30.39 -6.82 -10.95
N CYS A 5 29.37 -7.11 -11.76
CA CYS A 5 28.28 -6.17 -12.00
C CYS A 5 27.52 -5.96 -10.68
N ALA A 6 27.80 -4.86 -10.00
CA ALA A 6 26.95 -4.39 -8.91
C ALA A 6 25.58 -3.99 -9.48
N PRO A 7 24.46 -4.36 -8.84
CA PRO A 7 23.15 -3.90 -9.28
C PRO A 7 23.00 -2.42 -8.91
N SER A 8 23.28 -1.55 -9.88
CA SER A 8 22.97 -0.12 -9.82
C SER A 8 21.46 0.07 -9.84
N GLY A 9 20.83 0.06 -8.66
CA GLY A 9 19.38 0.25 -8.57
C GLY A 9 18.75 0.06 -7.19
N THR A 10 19.46 0.35 -6.09
CA THR A 10 18.85 0.44 -4.76
C THR A 10 18.16 1.79 -4.59
N TRP A 11 16.96 1.93 -5.16
CA TRP A 11 16.12 3.11 -4.98
C TRP A 11 15.74 3.29 -3.50
N SER A 12 16.40 4.19 -2.76
CA SER A 12 15.98 4.99 -1.57
C SER A 12 14.89 4.49 -0.59
N LEU A 13 14.61 3.19 -0.55
CA LEU A 13 13.50 2.58 0.18
C LEU A 13 13.86 2.45 1.67
N THR A 14 15.10 2.02 1.93
CA THR A 14 15.67 1.96 3.28
C THR A 14 15.74 3.33 3.95
N SER A 15 16.14 4.38 3.23
CA SER A 15 16.26 5.72 3.83
C SER A 15 14.90 6.31 4.23
N ARG A 16 13.82 5.98 3.49
CA ARG A 16 12.45 6.39 3.83
C ARG A 16 11.89 5.62 5.02
N ALA A 17 12.23 4.34 5.15
CA ALA A 17 11.85 3.55 6.32
C ALA A 17 12.44 4.16 7.61
N THR A 18 13.70 4.60 7.57
CA THR A 18 14.38 5.19 8.73
C THR A 18 13.85 6.59 9.11
N SER A 19 13.37 7.38 8.15
CA SER A 19 12.80 8.72 8.42
C SER A 19 11.31 8.70 8.80
N CYS A 20 10.64 7.54 8.72
CA CYS A 20 9.21 7.43 8.97
C CYS A 20 8.83 7.73 10.44
N PRO A 21 9.51 7.18 11.47
CA PRO A 21 9.18 7.46 12.87
C PRO A 21 9.31 8.93 13.23
N THR A 22 10.37 9.60 12.75
CA THR A 22 10.60 11.04 13.00
C THR A 22 9.50 11.90 12.38
N TRP A 23 8.95 11.47 11.24
CA TRP A 23 7.82 12.16 10.62
C TRP A 23 6.52 11.94 11.39
N ILE A 24 6.26 10.71 11.87
CA ILE A 24 5.08 10.39 12.68
C ILE A 24 5.06 11.24 13.96
N GLU A 25 6.21 11.38 14.62
CA GLU A 25 6.35 12.20 15.82
C GLU A 25 6.05 13.68 15.53
N ALA A 26 6.61 14.25 14.46
CA ALA A 26 6.33 15.61 14.04
C ALA A 26 4.85 15.81 13.65
N ALA A 27 4.24 14.85 12.95
CA ALA A 27 2.83 14.89 12.55
C ALA A 27 1.89 14.84 13.77
N THR A 28 2.30 14.16 14.85
CA THR A 28 1.50 14.02 16.07
C THR A 28 1.63 15.25 16.98
N SER A 29 2.84 15.78 17.11
CA SER A 29 3.18 16.85 18.07
C SER A 29 3.00 18.27 17.52
N THR A 30 3.23 18.49 16.23
CA THR A 30 3.30 19.85 15.64
C THR A 30 2.03 20.25 14.89
N THR A 31 1.14 19.30 14.57
CA THR A 31 0.00 19.58 13.69
C THR A 31 -1.28 19.87 14.46
N GLU A 32 -1.91 21.01 14.16
CA GLU A 32 -3.23 21.37 14.72
C GLU A 32 -4.40 20.60 14.08
N LEU A 33 -4.17 19.90 12.95
CA LEU A 33 -5.17 19.10 12.23
C LEU A 33 -5.45 17.77 12.95
N PRO A 34 -6.66 17.57 13.52
CA PRO A 34 -6.99 16.34 14.25
C PRO A 34 -6.99 15.09 13.37
N SER A 35 -7.36 15.23 12.09
CA SER A 35 -7.35 14.14 11.11
C SER A 35 -5.94 13.63 10.84
N LEU A 36 -4.96 14.53 10.73
CA LEU A 36 -3.57 14.15 10.49
C LEU A 36 -2.96 13.48 11.72
N ARG A 37 -3.26 13.97 12.93
CA ARG A 37 -2.82 13.33 14.17
C ARG A 37 -3.38 11.91 14.32
N SER A 38 -4.68 11.74 14.06
CA SER A 38 -5.30 10.41 14.06
C SER A 38 -4.64 9.50 13.01
N PHE A 39 -4.37 9.99 11.80
CA PHE A 39 -3.68 9.23 10.77
C PHE A 39 -2.27 8.80 11.22
N ALA A 40 -1.48 9.72 11.80
CA ALA A 40 -0.14 9.43 12.30
C ALA A 40 -0.15 8.37 13.42
N GLN A 41 -1.12 8.45 14.35
CA GLN A 41 -1.32 7.45 15.40
C GLN A 41 -1.66 6.06 14.84
N HIS A 42 -2.45 5.98 13.77
CA HIS A 42 -2.72 4.70 13.10
C HIS A 42 -1.45 4.17 12.42
N LEU A 43 -0.67 5.05 11.77
CA LEU A 43 0.60 4.68 11.16
C LEU A 43 1.61 4.16 12.20
N GLU A 44 1.63 4.75 13.39
CA GLU A 44 2.46 4.33 14.51
C GLU A 44 2.08 2.92 15.02
N ARG A 45 0.79 2.60 15.06
CA ARG A 45 0.32 1.25 15.43
C ARG A 45 0.72 0.19 14.41
N ASP A 46 0.79 0.56 13.14
CA ASP A 46 1.13 -0.33 12.02
C ASP A 46 2.60 -0.17 11.56
N LEU A 47 3.49 0.37 12.41
CA LEU A 47 4.86 0.73 12.06
C LEU A 47 5.67 -0.44 11.48
N ASP A 48 5.49 -1.64 12.01
CA ASP A 48 6.17 -2.85 11.53
C ASP A 48 5.76 -3.18 10.08
N ALA A 49 4.46 -3.08 9.78
CA ALA A 49 3.94 -3.33 8.44
C ALA A 49 4.39 -2.24 7.45
N VAL A 50 4.42 -0.97 7.88
CA VAL A 50 4.92 0.15 7.08
C VAL A 50 6.41 0.01 6.80
N THR A 51 7.19 -0.35 7.82
CA THR A 51 8.64 -0.59 7.71
C THR A 51 8.89 -1.76 6.76
N ALA A 52 8.16 -2.87 6.91
CA ALA A 52 8.25 -4.01 6.01
C ALA A 52 7.89 -3.63 4.57
N GLY A 53 6.80 -2.86 4.36
CA GLY A 53 6.41 -2.39 3.03
C GLY A 53 7.39 -1.42 2.38
N LEU A 54 8.16 -0.68 3.18
CA LEU A 54 9.20 0.24 2.71
C LEU A 54 10.58 -0.43 2.54
N THR A 55 10.81 -1.60 3.12
CA THR A 55 12.13 -2.27 3.10
C THR A 55 12.16 -3.51 2.22
N LEU A 56 11.05 -4.24 2.15
CA LEU A 56 10.93 -5.47 1.38
C LEU A 56 10.54 -5.16 -0.08
N PRO A 57 10.93 -6.03 -1.02
CA PRO A 57 10.52 -5.90 -2.42
C PRO A 57 9.05 -6.31 -2.66
N TRP A 58 8.37 -6.84 -1.64
CA TRP A 58 7.01 -7.34 -1.73
C TRP A 58 5.99 -6.20 -1.70
N ASN A 59 5.01 -6.26 -2.60
CA ASN A 59 3.92 -5.29 -2.66
C ASN A 59 2.59 -5.99 -2.95
N SER A 60 1.49 -5.35 -2.57
CA SER A 60 0.12 -5.86 -2.78
C SER A 60 -0.45 -5.50 -4.16
N GLY A 61 0.34 -4.96 -5.08
CA GLY A 61 -0.16 -4.34 -6.32
C GLY A 61 -0.98 -5.29 -7.21
N VAL A 62 -0.56 -6.55 -7.35
CA VAL A 62 -1.31 -7.55 -8.12
C VAL A 62 -2.67 -7.85 -7.47
N VAL A 63 -2.69 -8.00 -6.15
CA VAL A 63 -3.91 -8.28 -5.38
C VAL A 63 -4.86 -7.08 -5.45
N GLU A 64 -4.34 -5.87 -5.27
CA GLU A 64 -5.10 -4.63 -5.40
C GLU A 64 -5.67 -4.46 -6.81
N GLY A 65 -4.91 -4.83 -7.84
CA GLY A 65 -5.36 -4.86 -9.23
C GLY A 65 -6.56 -5.77 -9.43
N HIS A 66 -6.51 -7.00 -8.90
CA HIS A 66 -7.66 -7.91 -8.92
C HIS A 66 -8.88 -7.35 -8.19
N VAL A 67 -8.68 -6.77 -7.00
CA VAL A 67 -9.76 -6.13 -6.24
C VAL A 67 -10.37 -4.96 -7.02
N ASN A 68 -9.55 -4.14 -7.67
CA ASN A 68 -10.01 -3.02 -8.48
C ASN A 68 -10.81 -3.50 -9.70
N ARG A 69 -10.36 -4.56 -10.38
CA ARG A 69 -11.11 -5.19 -11.49
C ARG A 69 -12.49 -5.67 -11.03
N ILE A 70 -12.57 -6.36 -9.89
CA ILE A 70 -13.83 -6.83 -9.33
C ILE A 70 -14.75 -5.65 -8.95
N LYS A 71 -14.20 -4.61 -8.30
CA LYS A 71 -14.94 -3.38 -7.97
C LYS A 71 -15.48 -2.70 -9.22
N MET A 72 -14.68 -2.64 -10.29
CA MET A 72 -15.08 -2.08 -11.58
C MET A 72 -16.23 -2.87 -12.23
N LEU A 73 -16.15 -4.21 -12.27
CA LEU A 73 -17.25 -5.06 -12.74
C LEU A 73 -18.54 -4.85 -11.93
N LYS A 74 -18.45 -4.74 -10.60
CA LYS A 74 -19.61 -4.46 -9.74
C LYS A 74 -20.20 -3.05 -9.98
N ARG A 75 -19.35 -2.05 -10.24
CA ARG A 75 -19.77 -0.67 -10.57
C ARG A 75 -20.49 -0.58 -11.92
N GLN A 76 -20.04 -1.31 -12.93
CA GLN A 76 -20.73 -1.41 -14.24
C GLN A 76 -22.17 -1.97 -14.11
N MET A 77 -22.47 -2.62 -12.99
CA MET A 77 -23.78 -3.20 -12.69
C MET A 77 -24.60 -2.36 -11.71
N PHE A 78 -24.16 -1.13 -11.44
CA PHE A 78 -24.79 -0.20 -10.50
C PHE A 78 -25.02 -0.82 -9.11
N GLY A 79 -24.13 -1.70 -8.68
CA GLY A 79 -24.22 -2.40 -7.39
C GLY A 79 -25.29 -3.50 -7.31
N ARG A 80 -26.01 -3.80 -8.40
CA ARG A 80 -27.11 -4.80 -8.43
C ARG A 80 -26.63 -6.25 -8.59
N ALA A 81 -25.32 -6.46 -8.66
CA ALA A 81 -24.72 -7.78 -8.81
C ALA A 81 -24.60 -8.49 -7.46
N GLY A 82 -25.38 -9.57 -7.28
CA GLY A 82 -25.15 -10.55 -6.23
C GLY A 82 -23.90 -11.41 -6.51
N PHE A 83 -23.50 -12.25 -5.55
CA PHE A 83 -22.27 -13.04 -5.64
C PHE A 83 -22.21 -13.95 -6.87
N GLU A 84 -23.27 -14.71 -7.15
CA GLU A 84 -23.32 -15.64 -8.30
C GLU A 84 -23.12 -14.92 -9.64
N LEU A 85 -23.76 -13.77 -9.81
CA LEU A 85 -23.66 -12.98 -11.05
C LEU A 85 -22.29 -12.33 -11.19
N LEU A 86 -21.72 -11.84 -10.10
CA LEU A 86 -20.36 -11.29 -10.08
C LEU A 86 -19.32 -12.37 -10.38
N ARG A 87 -19.46 -13.57 -9.79
CA ARG A 87 -18.58 -14.72 -10.04
C ARG A 87 -18.61 -15.12 -11.51
N LYS A 88 -19.80 -15.25 -12.12
CA LYS A 88 -19.94 -15.53 -13.56
C LYS A 88 -19.23 -14.48 -14.41
N ARG A 89 -19.38 -13.19 -14.09
CA ARG A 89 -18.69 -12.12 -14.83
C ARG A 89 -17.18 -12.11 -14.65
N VAL A 90 -16.67 -12.46 -13.48
CA VAL A 90 -15.22 -12.54 -13.25
C VAL A 90 -14.62 -13.71 -14.01
N LEU A 91 -15.30 -14.86 -14.07
CA LEU A 91 -14.82 -16.06 -14.76
C LEU A 91 -14.95 -15.99 -16.29
N LEU A 92 -15.90 -15.21 -16.81
CA LEU A 92 -16.17 -15.09 -18.25
C LEU A 92 -15.51 -13.85 -18.90
N ALA A 93 -14.77 -13.05 -18.13
CA ALA A 93 -14.14 -11.80 -18.60
C ALA A 93 -12.65 -11.94 -18.89
#